data_AF-A0AAU2NIK9-F1
#
_entry.id   AF-A0AAU2NIK9-F1
#
_cell.length_a   1.000
_cell.length_b   1.000
_cell.length_c   1.000
_cell.angle_alpha   90.00
_cell.angle_beta   90.00
_cell.angle_gamma   90.00
#
_symmetry.space_group_name_H-M   'P 1'
#
loop_
_entity.id
_entity.type
_entity.pdbx_description
1 polymer ?
#
loop_
_entity_poly.entity_id
_entity_poly.type
_entity_poly.pdbx_seq_one_letter_code
_entity_poly.pdbx_strand_id
1 'polypeptide(L)'
;MGRRPRDQDADRAAIRAAVDRLLAGTPLRSSSGKLTASELITESGLRRDIVYGHTDLVQDFQARAKAQDSTPTAMQELADANRALKAEASELRADLAEERSRSKVMRRIIAELSLELEQAKAELGTAAGVARLPVRTGPSGTVRRD
;
A
#
# COMPACT_ATOMS: atom_id res chain seq x y z
N MET A 1 -65.55 8.53 -21.29
CA MET A 1 -64.14 8.99 -21.20
C MET A 1 -63.22 7.81 -21.48
N GLY A 2 -62.88 7.56 -22.76
CA GLY A 2 -61.96 6.48 -23.12
C GLY A 2 -60.54 6.82 -22.66
N ARG A 3 -59.91 5.95 -21.88
CA ARG A 3 -58.47 6.08 -21.56
C ARG A 3 -57.70 6.17 -22.88
N ARG A 4 -56.93 7.24 -23.05
CA ARG A 4 -55.97 7.39 -24.17
C ARG A 4 -55.15 6.10 -24.28
N PRO A 5 -54.98 5.51 -25.47
CA PRO A 5 -54.16 4.31 -25.63
C PRO A 5 -52.78 4.59 -25.03
N ARG A 6 -52.33 3.73 -24.13
CA ARG A 6 -50.96 3.83 -23.58
C ARG A 6 -49.97 3.53 -24.68
N ASP A 7 -48.96 4.37 -24.81
CA ASP A 7 -47.87 4.16 -25.75
C ASP A 7 -46.86 3.17 -25.15
N GLN A 8 -47.16 1.88 -25.32
CA GLN A 8 -46.35 0.79 -24.76
C GLN A 8 -44.93 0.76 -25.33
N ASP A 9 -44.73 1.27 -26.54
CA ASP A 9 -43.42 1.31 -27.18
C ASP A 9 -42.56 2.42 -26.57
N ALA A 10 -43.14 3.60 -26.30
CA ALA A 10 -42.47 4.65 -25.56
C ALA A 10 -42.13 4.21 -24.12
N ASP A 11 -43.04 3.52 -23.44
CA ASP A 11 -42.81 2.99 -22.10
C ASP A 11 -41.64 1.98 -22.10
N ARG A 12 -41.62 1.03 -23.06
CA ARG A 12 -40.51 0.08 -23.21
C ARG A 12 -39.19 0.75 -23.53
N ALA A 13 -39.18 1.75 -24.40
CA ALA A 13 -37.98 2.50 -24.74
C ALA A 13 -37.40 3.23 -23.53
N ALA A 14 -38.25 3.88 -22.72
CA ALA A 14 -37.84 4.55 -21.50
C ALA A 14 -37.26 3.58 -20.46
N ILE A 15 -37.86 2.39 -20.28
CA ILE A 15 -37.34 1.35 -19.38
C ILE A 15 -35.99 0.83 -19.85
N ARG A 16 -35.82 0.53 -21.15
CA ARG A 16 -34.54 0.06 -21.69
C ARG A 16 -33.43 1.10 -21.52
N ALA A 17 -33.71 2.36 -21.85
CA ALA A 17 -32.74 3.44 -21.68
C ALA A 17 -32.33 3.61 -20.21
N ALA A 18 -33.27 3.42 -19.27
CA ALA A 18 -32.99 3.44 -17.84
C ALA A 18 -32.13 2.24 -17.39
N VAL A 19 -32.43 1.03 -17.87
CA VAL A 19 -31.62 -0.17 -17.64
C VAL A 19 -30.18 0.04 -18.11
N ASP A 20 -29.98 0.53 -19.32
CA ASP A 20 -28.65 0.73 -19.91
C ASP A 20 -27.83 1.71 -19.07
N ARG A 21 -28.43 2.81 -18.62
CA ARG A 21 -27.76 3.79 -17.76
C ARG A 21 -27.41 3.25 -16.37
N LEU A 22 -28.32 2.49 -15.76
CA LEU A 22 -28.07 1.88 -14.45
C LEU A 22 -26.95 0.84 -14.52
N LEU A 23 -26.97 -0.06 -15.52
CA LEU A 23 -25.93 -1.07 -15.71
C LEU A 23 -24.57 -0.46 -16.09
N ALA A 24 -24.57 0.66 -16.82
CA ALA A 24 -23.36 1.41 -17.14
C ALA A 24 -22.82 2.27 -15.97
N GLY A 25 -23.54 2.37 -14.86
CA GLY A 25 -23.15 3.21 -13.72
C GLY A 25 -23.26 4.72 -13.98
N THR A 26 -24.09 5.14 -14.95
CA THR A 26 -24.32 6.54 -15.32
C THR A 26 -25.78 6.97 -15.11
N PRO A 27 -26.35 6.83 -13.88
CA PRO A 27 -27.73 7.20 -13.62
C PRO A 27 -27.97 8.70 -13.78
N LEU A 28 -29.14 9.08 -14.29
CA LEU A 28 -29.55 10.48 -14.43
C LEU A 28 -30.51 10.94 -13.34
N ARG A 29 -31.36 10.03 -12.83
CA ARG A 29 -32.42 10.36 -11.86
C ARG A 29 -32.27 9.59 -10.55
N SER A 30 -31.69 8.40 -10.61
CA SER A 30 -31.43 7.55 -9.45
C SER A 30 -30.36 8.17 -8.55
N SER A 31 -30.64 8.28 -7.25
CA SER A 31 -29.71 8.92 -6.31
C SER A 31 -28.59 7.99 -5.84
N SER A 32 -28.87 6.70 -5.69
CA SER A 32 -27.87 5.72 -5.24
C SER A 32 -27.24 4.92 -6.37
N GLY A 33 -27.86 4.89 -7.56
CA GLY A 33 -27.39 4.08 -8.71
C GLY A 33 -27.43 2.57 -8.47
N LYS A 34 -28.11 2.10 -7.42
CA LYS A 34 -28.21 0.68 -7.10
C LYS A 34 -29.04 -0.04 -8.16
N LEU A 35 -28.67 -1.28 -8.48
CA LEU A 35 -29.36 -2.10 -9.47
C LEU A 35 -30.64 -2.74 -8.90
N THR A 36 -31.58 -1.92 -8.45
CA THR A 36 -32.85 -2.35 -7.84
C THR A 36 -34.05 -1.92 -8.68
N ALA A 37 -35.17 -2.62 -8.53
CA ALA A 37 -36.41 -2.26 -9.24
C ALA A 37 -36.92 -0.85 -8.86
N SER A 38 -36.71 -0.41 -7.62
CA SER A 38 -37.08 0.94 -7.18
C SER A 38 -36.27 2.02 -7.89
N GLU A 39 -34.96 1.80 -8.08
CA GLU A 39 -34.11 2.72 -8.83
C GLU A 39 -34.44 2.69 -10.32
N LEU A 40 -34.78 1.52 -10.89
CA LEU A 40 -35.27 1.43 -12.27
C LEU A 40 -36.56 2.25 -12.50
N ILE A 41 -37.48 2.25 -11.55
CA ILE A 41 -38.69 3.08 -11.59
C ILE A 41 -38.31 4.57 -11.57
N THR A 42 -37.42 4.97 -10.66
CA THR A 42 -36.95 6.37 -10.56
C THR A 42 -36.21 6.79 -11.85
N GLU A 43 -35.37 5.92 -12.39
CA GLU A 43 -34.55 6.19 -13.56
C GLU A 43 -35.35 6.29 -14.86
N SER A 44 -36.34 5.40 -15.03
CA SER A 44 -37.23 5.42 -16.19
C SER A 44 -38.17 6.62 -16.16
N GLY A 45 -38.42 7.22 -15.00
CA GLY A 45 -39.38 8.31 -14.83
C GLY A 45 -40.84 7.86 -15.03
N LEU A 46 -41.08 6.55 -15.07
CA LEU A 46 -42.39 5.95 -15.24
C LEU A 46 -43.01 5.58 -13.89
N ARG A 47 -44.32 5.39 -13.88
CA ARG A 47 -45.03 4.93 -12.68
C ARG A 47 -44.75 3.44 -12.44
N ARG A 48 -44.78 3.05 -11.16
CA ARG A 48 -44.55 1.68 -10.69
C ARG A 48 -45.40 0.64 -11.42
N ASP A 49 -46.68 0.93 -11.64
CA ASP A 49 -47.62 0.02 -12.33
C ASP A 49 -47.25 -0.21 -13.80
N ILE A 50 -46.66 0.79 -14.46
CA ILE A 50 -46.18 0.68 -15.84
C ILE A 50 -44.93 -0.19 -15.89
N VAL A 51 -43.94 0.09 -15.04
CA VAL A 51 -42.67 -0.65 -15.01
C VAL A 51 -42.89 -2.12 -14.69
N TYR A 52 -43.71 -2.44 -13.68
CA TYR A 52 -44.03 -3.84 -13.37
C TYR A 52 -44.92 -4.53 -14.42
N GLY A 53 -45.65 -3.75 -15.23
CA GLY A 53 -46.37 -4.27 -16.40
C GLY A 53 -45.44 -4.82 -17.50
N HIS A 54 -44.19 -4.34 -17.54
CA HIS A 54 -43.12 -4.86 -18.40
C HIS A 54 -42.23 -5.83 -17.62
N THR A 55 -42.84 -6.91 -17.13
CA THR A 55 -42.18 -7.88 -16.25
C THR A 55 -40.95 -8.53 -16.89
N ASP A 56 -40.97 -8.71 -18.21
CA ASP A 56 -39.83 -9.21 -19.00
C ASP A 56 -38.58 -8.34 -18.84
N LEU A 57 -38.73 -7.01 -18.96
CA LEU A 57 -37.63 -6.06 -18.82
C LEU A 57 -37.12 -5.98 -17.38
N VAL A 58 -38.03 -6.05 -16.40
CA VAL A 58 -37.65 -6.04 -14.98
C VAL A 58 -36.88 -7.30 -14.61
N GLN A 59 -37.31 -8.47 -15.10
CA GLN A 59 -36.63 -9.74 -14.86
C GLN A 59 -35.24 -9.77 -15.52
N ASP A 60 -35.12 -9.33 -16.78
CA ASP A 60 -33.83 -9.23 -17.47
C ASP A 60 -32.88 -8.27 -16.74
N PHE A 61 -33.37 -7.11 -16.31
CA PHE A 61 -32.58 -6.17 -15.51
C PHE A 61 -32.09 -6.80 -14.20
N GLN A 62 -32.97 -7.48 -13.46
CA GLN A 62 -32.59 -8.14 -12.20
C GLN A 62 -31.61 -9.30 -12.42
N ALA A 63 -31.76 -10.06 -13.51
CA ALA A 63 -30.83 -11.12 -13.86
C ALA A 63 -29.42 -10.56 -14.17
N ARG A 64 -29.35 -9.47 -14.94
CA ARG A 64 -28.10 -8.77 -15.25
C ARG A 64 -27.48 -8.12 -14.00
N ALA A 65 -28.30 -7.49 -13.17
CA ALA A 65 -27.88 -6.94 -11.89
C ALA A 65 -27.25 -8.02 -11.00
N LYS A 66 -27.89 -9.18 -10.89
CA LYS A 66 -27.37 -10.32 -10.13
C LYS A 66 -26.07 -10.87 -10.72
N ALA A 67 -25.91 -10.87 -12.04
CA ALA A 67 -24.67 -11.28 -12.71
C ALA A 67 -23.52 -10.26 -12.51
N GLN A 68 -23.85 -8.97 -12.32
CA GLN A 68 -22.86 -7.93 -12.02
C GLN A 68 -22.49 -7.90 -10.53
N ASP A 69 -23.47 -8.12 -9.65
CA ASP A 69 -23.27 -8.21 -8.19
C ASP A 69 -22.72 -9.56 -7.73
N SER A 70 -22.78 -10.60 -8.56
CA SER A 70 -22.03 -11.82 -8.30
C SER A 70 -20.57 -11.47 -8.42
N THR A 71 -19.94 -11.16 -7.29
CA THR A 71 -18.49 -10.95 -7.18
C THR A 71 -17.84 -12.16 -7.81
N PRO A 72 -17.19 -12.03 -8.99
CA PRO A 72 -16.57 -13.17 -9.62
C PRO A 72 -15.57 -13.75 -8.61
N THR A 73 -15.51 -15.06 -8.45
CA THR A 73 -14.57 -15.73 -7.53
C THR A 73 -13.15 -15.21 -7.71
N ALA A 74 -12.76 -14.86 -8.93
CA ALA A 74 -11.49 -14.21 -9.27
C ALA A 74 -11.24 -12.87 -8.55
N MET A 75 -12.29 -12.07 -8.30
CA MET A 75 -12.17 -10.79 -7.57
C MET A 75 -12.05 -11.01 -6.06
N GLN A 76 -12.63 -12.09 -5.54
CA GLN A 76 -12.45 -12.51 -4.15
C GLN A 76 -11.04 -13.05 -3.91
N GLU A 77 -10.56 -13.92 -4.81
CA GLU A 77 -9.18 -14.41 -4.83
C GLU A 77 -8.17 -13.26 -4.94
N LEU A 78 -8.46 -12.25 -5.78
CA LEU A 78 -7.61 -11.07 -5.88
C LEU A 78 -7.60 -10.25 -4.58
N ALA A 79 -8.74 -10.12 -3.90
CA ALA A 79 -8.82 -9.44 -2.62
C ALA A 79 -8.08 -10.21 -1.50
N ASP A 80 -8.15 -11.54 -1.49
CA ASP A 80 -7.40 -12.41 -0.60
C ASP A 80 -5.88 -12.28 -0.85
N ALA A 81 -5.45 -12.35 -2.12
CA ALA A 81 -4.06 -12.17 -2.51
C ALA A 81 -3.53 -10.77 -2.14
N ASN A 82 -4.34 -9.73 -2.33
CA ASN A 82 -3.96 -8.36 -1.93
C ASN A 82 -3.78 -8.24 -0.42
N ARG A 83 -4.64 -8.90 0.38
CA ARG A 83 -4.49 -8.96 1.84
C ARG A 83 -3.22 -9.70 2.25
N ALA A 84 -2.93 -10.84 1.63
CA ALA A 84 -1.71 -11.61 1.90
C ALA A 84 -0.44 -10.79 1.57
N LEU A 85 -0.38 -10.18 0.38
CA LEU A 85 0.75 -9.33 -0.03
C LEU A 85 0.95 -8.11 0.89
N LYS A 86 -0.14 -7.52 1.39
CA LYS A 86 -0.05 -6.42 2.36
C LYS A 86 0.53 -6.87 3.70
N ALA A 87 0.17 -8.07 4.16
CA ALA A 87 0.71 -8.64 5.39
C ALA A 87 2.21 -8.91 5.25
N GLU A 88 2.62 -9.58 4.17
CA GLU A 88 4.03 -9.86 3.87
C GLU A 88 4.85 -8.57 3.73
N ALA A 89 4.32 -7.56 3.03
CA ALA A 89 5.00 -6.28 2.90
C ALA A 89 5.08 -5.51 4.23
N SER A 90 4.21 -5.79 5.20
CA SER A 90 4.32 -5.22 6.55
C SER A 90 5.42 -5.90 7.35
N GLU A 91 5.49 -7.23 7.27
CA GLU A 91 6.51 -8.06 7.92
C GLU A 91 7.91 -7.71 7.41
N LEU A 92 8.11 -7.71 6.08
CA LEU A 92 9.39 -7.33 5.47
C LEU A 92 9.85 -5.91 5.84
N ARG A 93 8.91 -4.97 6.05
CA ARG A 93 9.25 -3.62 6.51
C ARG A 93 9.71 -3.61 7.96
N ALA A 94 9.12 -4.43 8.82
CA ALA A 94 9.54 -4.58 10.20
C ALA A 94 10.95 -5.18 10.28
N ASP A 95 11.20 -6.26 9.54
CA ASP A 95 12.52 -6.91 9.47
C ASP A 95 13.59 -5.95 8.95
N LEU A 96 13.29 -5.20 7.89
CA LEU A 96 14.22 -4.20 7.34
C LEU A 96 14.51 -3.08 8.36
N ALA A 97 13.53 -2.69 9.17
CA ALA A 97 13.72 -1.68 10.21
C ALA A 97 14.62 -2.20 11.34
N GLU A 98 14.42 -3.46 11.75
CA GLU A 98 15.25 -4.13 12.76
C GLU A 98 16.70 -4.26 12.29
N GLU A 99 16.92 -4.76 11.07
CA GLU A 99 18.26 -4.90 10.51
C GLU A 99 18.98 -3.54 10.37
N ARG A 100 18.25 -2.49 9.98
CA ARG A 100 18.80 -1.13 9.96
C ARG A 100 19.18 -0.63 11.34
N SER A 101 18.38 -0.93 12.36
CA SER A 101 18.69 -0.60 13.75
C SER A 101 19.96 -1.30 14.22
N ARG A 102 20.04 -2.62 14.00
CA ARG A 102 21.22 -3.43 14.33
C ARG A 102 22.47 -2.92 13.62
N SER A 103 22.36 -2.63 12.33
CA SER A 103 23.46 -2.08 11.52
C SER A 103 23.92 -0.71 12.03
N LYS A 104 23.01 0.14 12.53
CA LYS A 104 23.35 1.43 13.13
C LYS A 104 24.13 1.26 14.44
N VAL A 105 23.70 0.33 15.30
CA VAL A 105 24.41 0.00 16.54
C VAL A 105 25.82 -0.52 16.25
N MET A 106 25.94 -1.47 15.30
CA MET A 106 27.23 -2.02 14.91
C MET A 106 28.18 -0.95 14.39
N ARG A 107 27.70 -0.03 13.53
CA ARG A 107 28.50 1.11 13.04
C ARG A 107 29.01 2.00 14.17
N ARG A 108 28.20 2.23 15.20
CA ARG A 108 28.61 3.02 16.37
C ARG A 108 29.72 2.33 17.15
N ILE A 109 29.56 1.04 17.44
CA ILE A 109 30.56 0.25 18.15
C ILE A 109 31.88 0.22 17.38
N ILE A 110 31.84 0.00 16.06
CA ILE A 110 33.04 0.01 15.21
C ILE A 110 33.76 1.37 15.29
N ALA A 111 33.03 2.48 15.24
CA ALA A 111 33.63 3.81 15.33
C ALA A 111 34.29 4.05 16.70
N GLU A 112 33.63 3.63 17.79
CA GLU A 112 34.15 3.75 19.16
C GLU A 112 35.43 2.92 19.35
N LEU A 113 35.39 1.63 18.98
CA LEU A 113 36.55 0.76 19.04
C LEU A 113 37.71 1.24 18.15
N SER A 114 37.41 1.84 17.00
CA SER A 114 38.45 2.42 16.13
C SER A 114 39.13 3.61 16.80
N LEU A 115 38.37 4.45 17.49
CA LEU A 115 38.92 5.59 18.23
C LEU A 115 39.79 5.14 19.41
N GLU A 116 39.30 4.18 20.21
CA GLU A 116 40.04 3.61 21.34
C GLU A 116 41.36 2.98 20.88
N LEU A 117 41.33 2.27 19.76
CA LEU A 117 42.51 1.62 19.20
C LEU A 117 43.54 2.64 18.72
N GLU A 118 43.13 3.74 18.08
CA GLU A 118 44.05 4.81 17.69
C GLU A 118 44.62 5.56 18.90
N GLN A 119 43.82 5.77 19.95
CA GLN A 119 44.31 6.35 21.21
C GLN A 119 45.36 5.45 21.87
N ALA A 120 45.07 4.15 22.00
CA ALA A 120 46.01 3.18 22.59
C ALA A 120 47.33 3.11 21.81
N LYS A 121 47.29 3.15 20.47
CA LYS A 121 48.50 3.23 19.64
C LYS A 121 49.30 4.51 19.89
N ALA A 122 48.62 5.66 20.01
CA ALA A 122 49.26 6.93 20.27
C ALA A 122 49.96 6.95 21.64
N GLU A 123 49.31 6.43 22.69
CA GLU A 123 49.88 6.27 24.03
C GLU A 123 51.10 5.34 24.04
N LEU A 124 51.05 4.24 23.29
CA LEU A 124 52.18 3.32 23.17
C LEU A 124 53.37 4.00 22.46
N GLY A 125 53.09 4.80 21.43
CA GLY A 125 54.08 5.57 20.69
C GLY A 125 54.75 6.65 21.54
N THR A 126 54.00 7.36 22.37
CA THR A 126 54.56 8.36 23.30
C THR A 126 55.40 7.69 24.39
N ALA A 127 54.95 6.57 24.96
CA ALA A 127 55.71 5.80 25.94
C ALA A 127 57.05 5.28 25.37
N ALA A 128 57.06 4.81 24.12
CA ALA A 128 58.28 4.38 23.43
C ALA A 128 59.25 5.54 23.13
N GLY A 129 58.74 6.77 22.94
CA GLY A 129 59.55 7.97 22.70
C GLY A 129 60.29 8.50 23.94
N VAL A 130 59.84 8.16 25.16
CA VAL A 130 60.43 8.65 26.42
C VAL A 130 61.69 7.85 26.83
N ALA A 131 61.98 6.70 26.21
CA ALA A 131 63.12 5.87 26.55
C ALA A 131 64.30 6.04 25.57
N ARG A 132 65.00 7.18 25.60
CA ARG A 132 66.43 7.25 25.25
C ARG A 132 67.17 8.16 26.22
N LEU A 133 67.62 7.57 27.33
CA LEU A 133 68.60 8.20 28.21
C LEU A 133 69.96 8.26 27.48
N PRO A 134 70.62 9.43 27.42
CA PRO A 134 71.97 9.51 26.87
C PRO A 134 72.91 8.70 27.76
N VAL A 135 73.63 7.76 27.16
CA VAL A 135 74.79 7.12 27.80
C VAL A 135 75.77 8.23 28.16
N ARG A 136 75.96 8.41 29.47
CA ARG A 136 76.94 9.34 30.02
C ARG A 136 78.32 8.72 29.85
N THR A 137 78.98 9.02 28.73
CA THR A 137 80.42 8.78 28.57
C THR A 137 81.17 9.66 29.57
N GLY A 138 81.58 9.07 30.70
CA GLY A 138 82.44 9.72 31.67
C GLY A 138 83.84 10.00 31.10
N PRO A 139 84.52 11.05 31.55
CA PRO A 139 85.82 11.44 31.01
C PRO A 139 86.87 10.38 31.38
N SER A 140 87.45 9.73 30.37
CA SER A 140 88.61 8.85 30.56
C SER A 140 89.78 9.72 30.99
N GLY A 141 90.08 9.67 32.28
CA GLY A 141 91.23 10.30 32.89
C GLY A 141 92.52 9.89 32.19
N THR A 142 93.37 10.90 32.00
CA THR A 142 94.77 10.79 31.66
C THR A 142 95.51 9.94 32.70
N VAL A 143 96.19 8.87 32.27
CA VAL A 143 97.34 8.33 32.99
C VAL A 143 98.49 8.11 32.01
N ARG A 144 99.53 8.87 32.29
CA ARG A 144 100.85 8.97 31.68
C ARG A 144 101.77 7.93 32.30
N ARG A 145 102.53 7.16 31.51
CA ARG A 145 103.80 6.48 31.85
C ARG A 145 104.55 6.26 30.52
N ASP A 146 105.56 7.07 30.25
CA ASP A 146 107.01 6.81 30.47
C ASP A 146 107.61 6.05 29.30
#